data_AF-A0A7J6X6S0-F1
#
_entry.id   AF-A0A7J6X6S0-F1
#
_cell.length_a   1.000
_cell.length_b   1.000
_cell.length_c   1.000
_cell.angle_alpha   90.00
_cell.angle_beta   90.00
_cell.angle_gamma   90.00
#
_symmetry.space_group_name_H-M   'P 1'
#
loop_
_entity.id
_entity.type
_entity.pdbx_description
1 polymer ?
#
loop_
_entity_poly.entity_id
_entity_poly.type
_entity_poly.pdbx_seq_one_letter_code
_entity_poly.pdbx_strand_id
1 'polypeptide(L)'
;MFAANVGGFLEWKEVFISQVKDSRVVHYYFTDTAGNSILAVVGTERSLRHMVYVVADEFYQLYGTERNITAGFKWRSKREVVEWLTSSLLASRRKLLCYELSTA
;
A
#
# COMPACT_ATOMS: atom_id res chain seq x y z
N MET A 1 -17.42 16.54 1.32
CA MET A 1 -16.03 16.45 1.81
C MET A 1 -15.96 15.25 2.73
N PHE A 2 -15.49 14.11 2.22
CA PHE A 2 -15.32 12.93 3.06
C PHE A 2 -14.07 13.16 3.89
N ALA A 3 -14.24 13.42 5.19
CA ALA A 3 -13.16 13.24 6.13
C ALA A 3 -12.80 11.76 6.04
N ALA A 4 -11.70 11.45 5.37
CA ALA A 4 -11.02 10.18 5.54
C ALA A 4 -10.60 10.16 7.01
N ASN A 5 -11.52 9.67 7.85
CA ASN A 5 -11.17 9.21 9.18
C ASN A 5 -9.93 8.35 8.95
N VAL A 6 -8.84 8.64 9.65
CA VAL A 6 -7.56 7.94 9.52
C VAL A 6 -7.75 6.53 10.11
N GLY A 7 -8.65 5.77 9.50
CA GLY A 7 -9.01 4.42 9.82
C GLY A 7 -7.82 3.58 9.43
N GLY A 8 -7.26 2.88 10.40
CA GLY A 8 -6.18 1.95 10.14
C GLY A 8 -6.61 0.89 9.14
N PHE A 9 -5.64 0.34 8.43
CA PHE A 9 -5.90 -0.76 7.52
C PHE A 9 -6.04 -2.08 8.28
N LEU A 10 -6.92 -2.95 7.78
CA LEU A 10 -7.12 -4.30 8.30
C LEU A 10 -6.26 -5.32 7.56
N GLU A 11 -6.11 -5.18 6.25
CA GLU A 11 -5.35 -6.12 5.42
C GLU A 11 -4.76 -5.46 4.18
N TRP A 12 -3.88 -6.17 3.49
CA TRP A 12 -3.44 -5.84 2.13
C TRP A 12 -3.60 -7.05 1.22
N LYS A 13 -3.82 -6.80 -0.08
CA LYS A 13 -4.01 -7.85 -1.10
C LYS A 13 -3.13 -7.63 -2.32
N GLU A 14 -2.65 -8.71 -2.90
CA GLU A 14 -1.93 -8.74 -4.18
C GLU A 14 -2.88 -9.16 -5.30
N VAL A 15 -2.89 -8.41 -6.40
CA VAL A 15 -3.76 -8.64 -7.56
C VAL A 15 -2.96 -8.56 -8.85
N PHE A 16 -2.94 -9.65 -9.63
CA PHE A 16 -2.30 -9.66 -10.95
C PHE A 16 -3.24 -9.05 -12.00
N ILE A 17 -2.83 -7.94 -12.59
CA ILE A 17 -3.60 -7.24 -13.63
C ILE A 17 -3.23 -7.76 -15.02
N SER A 18 -1.95 -8.02 -15.25
CA SER A 18 -1.44 -8.64 -16.47
C SER A 18 -0.34 -9.65 -16.15
N GLN A 19 -0.43 -10.83 -16.74
CA GLN A 19 0.58 -11.88 -16.63
C GLN A 19 1.29 -12.15 -17.97
N VAL A 20 1.00 -11.34 -19.00
CA VAL A 20 1.63 -11.45 -20.31
C VAL A 20 3.13 -11.20 -20.15
N LYS A 21 3.94 -12.07 -20.72
CA LYS A 21 5.41 -11.95 -20.70
C LYS A 21 5.81 -10.60 -21.30
N ASP A 22 6.69 -9.89 -20.60
CA ASP A 22 7.19 -8.54 -20.97
C ASP A 22 6.16 -7.42 -20.81
N SER A 23 5.03 -7.72 -20.15
CA SER A 23 3.98 -6.76 -19.81
C SER A 23 3.31 -7.11 -18.48
N ARG A 24 4.07 -7.71 -17.53
CA ARG A 24 3.51 -8.09 -16.23
C ARG A 24 3.15 -6.85 -15.41
N VAL A 25 1.95 -6.86 -14.84
CA VAL A 25 1.44 -5.82 -13.95
C VAL A 25 0.80 -6.46 -12.73
N VAL A 26 1.21 -6.03 -11.54
CA VAL A 26 0.67 -6.47 -10.25
C VAL A 26 0.34 -5.24 -9.41
N HIS A 27 -0.84 -5.22 -8.81
CA HIS A 27 -1.30 -4.17 -7.93
C HIS A 27 -1.37 -4.68 -6.50
N TYR A 28 -1.03 -3.82 -5.55
CA TYR A 28 -1.19 -4.07 -4.12
C TYR A 28 -2.17 -3.07 -3.54
N TYR A 29 -3.20 -3.56 -2.87
CA TYR A 29 -4.24 -2.75 -2.25
C TYR A 29 -4.17 -2.86 -0.73
N PHE A 30 -4.49 -1.79 -0.03
CA PHE A 30 -4.90 -1.86 1.37
C PHE A 30 -6.42 -1.85 1.47
N THR A 31 -6.97 -2.55 2.46
CA THR A 31 -8.39 -2.49 2.82
C THR A 31 -8.53 -1.88 4.21
N ASP A 32 -9.41 -0.88 4.34
CA ASP A 32 -9.72 -0.21 5.61
C ASP A 32 -10.75 -0.99 6.46
N THR A 33 -11.07 -0.46 7.64
CA THR A 33 -12.09 -1.04 8.54
C THR A 33 -13.52 -0.92 8.02
N ALA A 34 -13.78 -0.01 7.08
CA ALA A 34 -15.08 0.15 6.43
C ALA A 34 -15.23 -0.76 5.18
N GLY A 35 -14.20 -1.52 4.83
CA GLY A 35 -14.17 -2.41 3.66
C GLY A 35 -13.79 -1.72 2.35
N ASN A 36 -13.39 -0.44 2.37
CA ASN A 36 -12.90 0.24 1.18
C ASN A 36 -11.47 -0.18 0.87
N SER A 37 -11.18 -0.38 -0.41
CA SER A 37 -9.83 -0.70 -0.87
C SER A 37 -9.20 0.48 -1.61
N ILE A 38 -7.93 0.74 -1.31
CA ILE A 38 -7.12 1.76 -2.01
C ILE A 38 -5.86 1.13 -2.61
N LEU A 39 -5.54 1.51 -3.84
CA LEU A 39 -4.32 1.07 -4.54
C LEU A 39 -3.11 1.71 -3.88
N ALA A 40 -2.23 0.90 -3.28
CA ALA A 40 -1.06 1.39 -2.56
C ALA A 40 0.21 1.35 -3.42
N VAL A 41 0.43 0.24 -4.14
CA VAL A 41 1.66 0.01 -4.92
C VAL A 41 1.31 -0.62 -6.26
N VAL A 42 1.99 -0.17 -7.31
CA VAL A 42 1.92 -0.73 -8.66
C VAL A 42 3.28 -1.33 -9.01
N GLY A 43 3.30 -2.63 -9.29
CA GLY A 43 4.44 -3.36 -9.84
C GLY A 43 4.30 -3.53 -11.34
N THR A 44 5.27 -3.02 -12.11
CA THR A 44 5.29 -3.12 -13.59
C THR A 44 6.60 -3.70 -14.09
N GLU A 45 6.53 -4.48 -15.17
CA GLU A 45 7.74 -5.02 -15.81
C GLU A 45 8.42 -3.92 -16.60
N ARG A 46 9.62 -3.51 -16.16
CA ARG A 46 10.37 -2.43 -16.79
C ARG A 46 11.38 -2.96 -17.83
N SER A 47 11.80 -4.22 -17.68
CA SER A 47 12.71 -4.94 -18.56
C SER A 47 12.47 -6.45 -18.38
N LEU A 48 13.02 -7.30 -19.24
CA LEU A 48 12.83 -8.75 -19.19
C LEU A 48 13.01 -9.30 -17.76
N ARG A 49 11.95 -9.81 -17.13
CA ARG A 49 11.96 -10.38 -15.76
C ARG A 49 12.33 -9.39 -14.65
N HIS A 50 12.41 -8.09 -14.94
CA HIS A 50 12.72 -7.05 -13.97
C HIS A 50 11.47 -6.23 -13.66
N MET A 51 10.89 -6.54 -12.51
CA MET A 51 9.77 -5.78 -11.95
C MET A 51 10.29 -4.55 -11.21
N VAL A 52 9.57 -3.44 -11.33
CA VAL A 52 9.75 -2.24 -10.51
C VAL A 52 8.43 -1.93 -9.85
N TYR A 53 8.48 -1.54 -8.58
CA TYR A 53 7.29 -1.25 -7.80
C TYR A 53 7.32 0.18 -7.31
N VAL A 54 6.22 0.90 -7.52
CA VAL A 54 6.09 2.33 -7.18
C VAL A 54 4.82 2.56 -6.38
N VAL A 55 4.85 3.51 -5.45
CA VAL A 55 3.64 3.93 -4.73
C VAL A 55 2.68 4.61 -5.68
N ALA A 56 1.39 4.32 -5.55
CA ALA A 56 0.36 4.98 -6.32
C ALA A 56 0.17 6.43 -5.83
N ASP A 57 0.03 7.37 -6.77
CA ASP A 57 -0.01 8.80 -6.46
C ASP A 57 -1.17 9.17 -5.53
N GLU A 58 -2.35 8.58 -5.74
CA GLU A 58 -3.53 8.80 -4.89
C GLU A 58 -3.28 8.36 -3.44
N PHE A 59 -2.65 7.20 -3.25
CA PHE A 59 -2.28 6.74 -1.92
C PHE A 59 -1.24 7.64 -1.26
N TYR A 60 -0.25 8.11 -2.02
CA TYR A 60 0.74 9.06 -1.52
C TYR A 60 0.11 10.38 -1.08
N GLN A 61 -0.85 10.91 -1.85
CA GLN A 61 -1.54 12.15 -1.50
C GLN A 61 -2.37 12.03 -0.22
N LEU A 62 -2.98 10.87 0.02
CA LEU A 62 -3.83 10.64 1.19
C LEU A 62 -3.04 10.21 2.44
N TYR A 63 -1.92 9.50 2.28
CA TYR A 63 -1.23 8.83 3.39
C TYR A 63 0.30 8.97 3.40
N GLY A 64 0.90 9.65 2.42
CA GLY A 64 2.34 9.63 2.18
C GLY A 64 3.19 10.28 3.29
N THR A 65 2.66 11.31 3.96
CA THR A 65 3.35 12.04 5.03
C THR A 65 3.60 11.20 6.29
N GLU A 66 2.83 10.13 6.52
CA GLU A 66 2.90 9.36 7.78
C GLU A 66 3.69 8.05 7.67
N ARG A 67 4.03 7.57 6.46
CA ARG A 67 4.46 6.18 6.24
C ARG A 67 5.90 5.99 5.75
N ASN A 68 6.78 6.99 5.94
CA ASN A 68 8.19 6.96 5.51
C ASN A 68 8.36 6.62 4.02
N ILE A 69 7.44 7.05 3.17
CA ILE A 69 7.56 6.94 1.72
C ILE A 69 7.78 8.35 1.18
N THR A 70 8.80 8.52 0.34
CA THR A 70 8.95 9.72 -0.47
C THR A 70 8.24 9.55 -1.81
N ALA A 71 7.72 10.64 -2.37
CA ALA A 71 7.21 10.63 -3.74
C ALA A 71 8.28 10.06 -4.68
N GLY A 72 7.91 9.05 -5.48
CA GLY A 72 8.85 8.40 -6.40
C GLY A 72 9.78 7.35 -5.76
N PHE A 73 9.55 6.92 -4.52
CA PHE A 73 10.21 5.75 -3.96
C PHE A 73 9.93 4.51 -4.84
N LYS A 74 10.98 3.76 -5.19
CA LYS A 74 10.88 2.58 -6.05
C LYS A 74 11.51 1.38 -5.38
N TRP A 75 10.72 0.33 -5.13
CA TRP A 75 11.27 -0.97 -4.73
C TRP A 75 11.72 -1.76 -5.96
N ARG A 76 12.79 -2.54 -5.78
CA ARG A 76 13.36 -3.39 -6.85
C ARG A 76 12.99 -4.87 -6.68
N SER A 77 12.41 -5.24 -5.54
CA SER A 77 11.99 -6.61 -5.26
C SER A 77 10.60 -6.66 -4.63
N LYS A 78 9.87 -7.74 -4.91
CA LYS A 78 8.57 -8.04 -4.28
C LYS A 78 8.70 -8.14 -2.76
N ARG A 79 9.83 -8.65 -2.27
CA ARG A 79 10.09 -8.81 -0.83
C ARG A 79 10.00 -7.46 -0.11
N GLU A 80 10.69 -6.43 -0.61
CA GLU A 80 10.69 -5.13 0.05
C GLU A 80 9.29 -4.48 0.05
N VAL A 81 8.51 -4.69 -1.02
CA VAL A 81 7.11 -4.24 -1.07
C VAL A 81 6.26 -4.93 -0.01
N VAL A 82 6.35 -6.25 0.10
CA VAL A 82 5.61 -7.03 1.09
C VAL A 82 6.01 -6.66 2.52
N GLU A 83 7.29 -6.45 2.76
CA GLU A 83 7.82 -6.00 4.04
C GLU A 83 7.28 -4.62 4.40
N TRP A 84 7.29 -3.68 3.46
CA TRP A 84 6.73 -2.34 3.65
C TRP A 84 5.21 -2.38 3.88
N LEU A 85 4.45 -3.17 3.11
CA LEU A 85 3.00 -3.33 3.26
C LEU A 85 2.65 -3.88 4.65
N THR A 86 3.39 -4.90 5.09
CA THR A 86 3.18 -5.55 6.39
C THR A 86 3.54 -4.61 7.54
N SER A 87 4.67 -3.90 7.44
CA SER A 87 5.08 -2.89 8.43
C SER A 87 4.06 -1.75 8.53
N SER A 88 3.57 -1.27 7.39
CA SER A 88 2.54 -0.22 7.30
C SER A 88 1.20 -0.67 7.89
N LEU A 89 0.83 -1.93 7.67
CA LEU A 89 -0.37 -2.53 8.27
C LEU A 89 -0.25 -2.60 9.79
N LEU A 90 0.87 -3.11 10.31
CA LEU A 90 1.12 -3.21 11.75
C LEU A 90 1.20 -1.83 12.42
N ALA A 91 1.80 -0.84 11.76
CA ALA A 91 1.80 0.54 12.24
C ALA A 91 0.37 1.12 12.33
N SER A 92 -0.45 0.85 11.30
CA SER A 92 -1.84 1.32 11.27
C SER A 92 -2.69 0.66 12.36
N ARG A 93 -2.52 -0.65 12.60
CA ARG A 93 -3.22 -1.37 13.68
C ARG A 93 -2.82 -0.88 15.07
N ARG A 94 -1.55 -0.57 15.31
CA ARG A 94 -1.10 0.01 16.59
C ARG A 94 -1.78 1.35 16.87
N LYS A 95 -1.93 2.21 15.85
CA LYS A 95 -2.68 3.47 15.99
C LYS A 95 -4.14 3.20 16.38
N LEU A 96 -4.83 2.26 15.72
CA LEU A 96 -6.21 1.90 16.05
C LEU A 96 -6.36 1.47 17.51
N LEU A 97 -5.51 0.57 17.99
CA LEU A 97 -5.55 0.12 19.39
C LEU A 97 -5.30 1.27 20.38
N CYS A 98 -4.37 2.17 20.08
CA CYS A 98 -4.12 3.34 20.94
C CYS A 98 -5.29 4.33 20.94
N TYR A 99 -5.97 4.55 19.81
CA TYR A 99 -7.16 5.40 19.74
C TYR A 99 -8.34 4.81 20.52
N GLU A 100 -8.58 3.49 20.40
CA GLU A 100 -9.65 2.83 21.17
C GLU A 100 -9.41 2.90 22.68
N LEU A 101 -8.16 2.69 23.13
CA LEU A 101 -7.80 2.78 24.56
C LEU A 101 -7.83 4.21 25.11
N SER A 102 -7.67 5.24 24.28
CA SER A 102 -7.71 6.64 24.69
C SER A 102 -9.12 7.24 24.72
N THR A 103 -10.10 6.53 24.14
CA THR A 103 -11.50 6.99 24.02
C THR A 103 -12.45 6.20 24.94
N ALA A 104 -11.92 5.20 25.66
CA ALA A 104 -12.60 4.42 26.71
C ALA A 104 -12.30 4.99 28.09
#